data_AF-A0A1C3E742-F1
#
_entry.id   AF-A0A1C3E742-F1
#
_cell.length_a   1.000
_cell.length_b   1.000
_cell.length_c   1.000
_cell.angle_alpha   90.00
_cell.angle_beta   90.00
_cell.angle_gamma   90.00
#
_symmetry.space_group_name_H-M   'P 1'
#
loop_
_entity.id
_entity.type
_entity.pdbx_description
1 polymer ?
#
loop_
_entity_poly.entity_id
_entity_poly.type
_entity_poly.pdbx_seq_one_letter_code
_entity_poly.pdbx_strand_id
1 'polypeptide(L)'
;MPQTTAWATVLFHHERGALNRVTPAKAYGFHVGIWWQNDRQLVAFRQPVTEIETTGHLVDSDLTHDSAWETARWELLPPPTVEYFQIPRGRILWDTVHRSGIVYHGNSTSEAVFKELARLYGLPRWEARLDEHYLTGEALEEFYRLE
;
A
#
# COMPACT_ATOMS: atom_id res chain seq x y z
N MET A 1 -29.85 -9.23 2.40
CA MET A 1 -28.97 -8.96 1.25
C MET A 1 -27.69 -9.76 1.44
N PRO A 2 -27.21 -10.53 0.46
CA PRO A 2 -26.02 -11.34 0.68
C PRO A 2 -24.78 -10.45 0.75
N GLN A 3 -24.01 -10.60 1.83
CA GLN A 3 -22.70 -9.98 2.04
C GLN A 3 -21.72 -10.61 1.04
N THR A 4 -21.26 -9.85 0.04
CA THR A 4 -20.12 -10.25 -0.78
C THR A 4 -18.84 -9.88 -0.06
N THR A 5 -18.25 -10.88 0.60
CA THR A 5 -16.97 -10.80 1.29
C THR A 5 -15.84 -11.12 0.30
N ALA A 6 -15.19 -10.10 -0.23
CA ALA A 6 -13.80 -10.14 -0.70
C ALA A 6 -13.34 -8.70 -0.91
N TRP A 7 -12.55 -8.13 0.01
CA TRP A 7 -12.18 -6.70 -0.06
C TRP A 7 -10.67 -6.43 -0.04
N ALA A 8 -9.83 -7.45 0.17
CA ALA A 8 -8.39 -7.27 0.18
C ALA A 8 -7.65 -8.53 -0.31
N THR A 9 -6.78 -8.35 -1.30
CA THR A 9 -5.76 -9.34 -1.64
C THR A 9 -4.46 -8.93 -0.94
N VAL A 10 -3.95 -9.82 -0.09
CA VAL A 10 -2.66 -9.63 0.59
C VAL A 10 -1.62 -10.48 -0.11
N LEU A 11 -0.56 -9.83 -0.59
CA LEU A 11 0.58 -10.47 -1.20
C LEU A 11 1.81 -10.24 -0.32
N PHE A 12 2.59 -11.31 -0.12
CA PHE A 12 3.85 -11.25 0.60
C PHE A 12 5.02 -11.44 -0.37
N HIS A 13 6.08 -10.69 -0.14
CA HIS A 13 7.38 -10.95 -0.74
C HIS A 13 8.19 -11.83 0.22
N HIS A 14 8.61 -13.01 -0.21
CA HIS A 14 9.61 -13.82 0.49
C HIS A 14 10.85 -13.87 -0.38
N GLU A 15 12.03 -13.75 0.22
CA GLU A 15 13.31 -13.82 -0.49
C GLU A 15 13.32 -15.00 -1.47
N ARG A 16 13.61 -14.67 -2.74
CA ARG A 16 13.59 -15.52 -3.96
C ARG A 16 12.21 -15.78 -4.58
N GLY A 17 11.67 -14.75 -5.23
CA GLY A 17 11.17 -14.90 -6.61
C GLY A 17 9.73 -15.35 -6.85
N ALA A 18 8.87 -15.50 -5.83
CA ALA A 18 7.45 -15.76 -6.07
C ALA A 18 6.53 -15.02 -5.07
N LEU A 19 5.60 -14.23 -5.61
CA LEU A 19 4.53 -13.58 -4.87
C LEU A 19 3.40 -14.59 -4.65
N ASN A 20 3.15 -14.97 -3.39
CA ASN A 20 2.07 -15.90 -3.05
C ASN A 20 0.83 -15.14 -2.59
N ARG A 21 -0.34 -15.50 -3.14
CA ARG A 21 -1.64 -15.11 -2.57
C ARG A 21 -1.78 -15.77 -1.21
N VAL A 22 -1.91 -14.97 -0.15
CA VAL A 22 -2.14 -15.50 1.20
C VAL A 22 -3.43 -14.88 1.73
N THR A 23 -4.39 -15.74 2.10
CA THR A 23 -5.54 -15.36 2.93
C THR A 23 -5.01 -14.60 4.16
N PRO A 24 -5.68 -13.57 4.71
CA PRO A 24 -5.20 -12.86 5.89
C PRO A 24 -5.25 -13.77 7.14
N ALA A 25 -4.36 -14.76 7.20
CA ALA A 25 -3.95 -15.41 8.41
C ALA A 25 -3.25 -14.34 9.25
N LYS A 26 -3.52 -14.36 10.56
CA LYS A 26 -2.95 -13.46 11.57
C LYS A 26 -1.45 -13.31 11.35
N ALA A 27 -1.05 -12.28 10.62
CA ALA A 27 0.30 -11.80 10.61
C ALA A 27 0.50 -11.20 12.00
N TYR A 28 1.32 -11.86 12.82
CA TYR A 28 1.72 -11.30 14.10
C TYR A 28 2.80 -10.25 13.81
N GLY A 29 2.61 -9.02 14.29
CA GLY A 29 3.59 -7.94 14.14
C GLY A 29 3.23 -6.88 13.09
N PHE A 30 4.00 -5.80 13.10
CA PHE A 30 3.83 -4.66 12.21
C PHE A 30 4.46 -4.94 10.86
N HIS A 31 3.81 -4.46 9.80
CA HIS A 31 4.31 -4.56 8.46
C HIS A 31 4.44 -3.17 7.84
N VAL A 32 5.31 -3.06 6.85
CA VAL A 32 5.49 -1.91 5.96
C VAL A 32 5.39 -2.37 4.52
N GLY A 33 5.27 -1.45 3.58
CA GLY A 33 5.11 -1.83 2.17
C GLY A 33 4.38 -0.81 1.32
N ILE A 34 3.88 -1.28 0.19
CA ILE A 34 3.16 -0.47 -0.81
C ILE A 34 1.80 -1.07 -1.11
N TRP A 35 0.88 -0.23 -1.56
CA TRP A 35 -0.48 -0.64 -1.84
C TRP A 35 -1.07 0.12 -3.02
N TRP A 36 -2.10 -0.48 -3.62
CA TRP A 36 -2.97 0.14 -4.62
C TRP A 36 -4.41 -0.16 -4.28
N GLN A 37 -5.31 0.71 -4.74
CA GLN A 37 -6.74 0.45 -4.66
C GLN A 37 -7.48 0.84 -5.93
N ASN A 38 -8.65 0.24 -6.10
CA ASN A 38 -9.71 0.77 -6.94
C ASN A 38 -11.06 0.61 -6.21
N ASP A 39 -12.16 0.92 -6.88
CA ASP A 39 -13.51 0.86 -6.30
C ASP A 39 -13.92 -0.54 -5.79
N ARG A 40 -13.19 -1.59 -6.18
CA ARG A 40 -13.53 -2.98 -5.89
C ARG A 40 -12.59 -3.64 -4.90
N GLN A 41 -11.33 -3.24 -4.87
CA GLN A 41 -10.32 -3.96 -4.11
C GLN A 41 -9.14 -3.09 -3.66
N LEU A 42 -8.55 -3.52 -2.57
CA LEU A 42 -7.26 -3.10 -2.07
C LEU A 42 -6.24 -4.23 -2.28
N VAL A 43 -5.12 -3.90 -2.92
CA VAL A 43 -4.00 -4.82 -3.11
C VAL A 43 -2.82 -4.29 -2.31
N ALA A 44 -2.35 -5.09 -1.37
CA ALA A 44 -1.28 -4.71 -0.45
C ALA A 44 -0.10 -5.68 -0.57
N PHE A 45 1.09 -5.11 -0.76
CA PHE A 45 2.37 -5.81 -0.67
C PHE A 45 2.99 -5.43 0.65
N ARG A 46 3.32 -6.43 1.47
CA ARG A 46 3.77 -6.19 2.83
C ARG A 46 5.01 -7.00 3.18
N GLN A 47 5.86 -6.38 3.98
CA GLN A 47 7.04 -6.98 4.57
C GLN A 47 7.02 -6.74 6.09
N PRO A 48 7.31 -7.77 6.92
CA PRO A 48 7.40 -7.59 8.36
C PRO A 48 8.49 -6.59 8.73
N VAL A 49 8.21 -5.68 9.66
CA VAL A 49 9.20 -4.71 10.19
C VAL A 49 10.43 -5.44 10.77
N THR A 50 10.25 -6.65 11.30
CA THR A 50 11.32 -7.46 11.88
C THR A 50 12.32 -8.02 10.86
N GLU A 51 11.98 -8.00 9.57
CA GLU A 51 12.80 -8.53 8.48
C GLU A 51 13.53 -7.42 7.71
N ILE A 52 13.48 -6.18 8.19
CA ILE A 52 14.07 -5.01 7.52
C ILE A 52 15.18 -4.45 8.40
N GLU A 53 16.39 -4.40 7.84
CA GLU A 53 17.49 -3.64 8.42
C GLU A 53 17.28 -2.15 8.11
N THR A 54 17.15 -1.31 9.15
CA THR A 54 17.09 0.15 9.00
C THR A 54 18.18 0.81 9.85
N THR A 55 18.75 1.90 9.34
CA THR A 55 19.72 2.74 10.07
C THR A 55 19.06 3.95 10.75
N GLY A 56 17.73 4.12 10.58
CA GLY A 56 16.95 5.23 11.12
C GLY A 56 15.77 4.80 11.99
N HIS A 57 14.98 5.77 12.45
CA HIS A 57 13.76 5.50 13.22
C HIS A 57 12.56 5.12 12.34
N LEU A 58 12.61 5.47 11.06
CA LEU A 58 11.61 5.07 10.07
C LEU A 58 12.05 3.77 9.40
N VAL A 59 11.20 2.76 9.50
CA VAL A 59 11.35 1.49 8.79
C VAL A 59 10.49 1.56 7.53
N ASP A 60 11.09 1.23 6.38
CA ASP A 60 10.45 1.17 5.08
C ASP A 60 10.90 -0.10 4.34
N SER A 61 10.04 -0.62 3.47
CA SER A 61 10.39 -1.75 2.59
C SER A 61 11.15 -1.25 1.35
N ASP A 62 11.99 -2.11 0.78
CA ASP A 62 12.64 -1.91 -0.52
C ASP A 62 11.68 -2.06 -1.72
N LEU A 63 10.45 -2.51 -1.50
CA LEU A 63 9.41 -2.64 -2.52
C LEU A 63 9.17 -1.32 -3.25
N THR A 64 9.12 -1.36 -4.58
CA THR A 64 8.79 -0.19 -5.41
C THR A 64 7.50 -0.42 -6.20
N HIS A 65 6.77 0.66 -6.49
CA HIS A 65 5.48 0.55 -7.18
C HIS A 65 5.65 0.03 -8.62
N ASP A 66 6.69 0.45 -9.32
CA ASP A 66 6.99 0.00 -10.68
C ASP A 66 7.32 -1.50 -10.72
N SER A 67 8.15 -2.01 -9.80
CA SER A 67 8.55 -3.42 -9.78
C SER A 67 7.40 -4.37 -9.40
N ALA A 68 6.51 -3.94 -8.49
CA ALA A 68 5.36 -4.73 -8.09
C ALA A 68 4.14 -4.55 -9.02
N TRP A 69 4.18 -3.61 -9.98
CA TRP A 69 3.03 -3.23 -10.78
C TRP A 69 2.43 -4.39 -11.57
N GLU A 70 3.26 -5.21 -12.22
CA GLU A 70 2.76 -6.31 -13.03
C GLU A 70 1.86 -7.24 -12.22
N THR A 71 2.28 -7.56 -10.98
CA THR A 71 1.47 -8.41 -10.10
C THR A 71 0.23 -7.68 -9.60
N ALA A 72 0.37 -6.42 -9.18
CA ALA A 72 -0.76 -5.62 -8.71
C ALA A 72 -1.83 -5.47 -9.81
N ARG A 73 -1.42 -5.29 -11.07
CA ARG A 73 -2.30 -5.17 -12.24
C ARG A 73 -3.14 -6.43 -12.46
N TRP A 74 -2.59 -7.62 -12.28
CA TRP A 74 -3.35 -8.87 -12.41
C TRP A 74 -4.45 -9.03 -11.35
N GLU A 75 -4.24 -8.45 -10.18
CA GLU A 75 -5.26 -8.39 -9.14
C GLU A 75 -6.28 -7.28 -9.45
N LEU A 76 -5.80 -6.05 -9.67
CA LEU A 76 -6.60 -4.84 -9.89
C LEU A 76 -7.48 -4.89 -11.15
N LEU A 77 -7.02 -5.62 -12.18
CA LEU A 77 -7.62 -5.72 -13.51
C LEU A 77 -7.97 -4.37 -14.15
N PRO A 78 -7.05 -3.38 -14.16
CA PRO A 78 -7.30 -2.11 -14.84
C PRO A 78 -7.26 -2.29 -16.37
N PRO A 79 -7.74 -1.31 -17.15
CA PRO A 79 -7.54 -1.29 -18.59
C PRO A 79 -6.04 -1.40 -18.98
N PRO A 80 -5.71 -2.02 -20.13
CA PRO A 80 -4.31 -2.27 -20.52
C PRO A 80 -3.43 -1.03 -20.67
N THR A 81 -4.03 0.16 -20.86
CA THR A 81 -3.33 1.44 -21.04
C THR A 81 -3.03 2.16 -19.73
N VAL A 82 -3.52 1.64 -18.59
CA VAL A 82 -3.37 2.29 -17.28
C VAL A 82 -2.03 1.90 -16.68
N GLU A 83 -1.24 2.90 -16.32
CA GLU A 83 0.03 2.74 -15.61
C GLU A 83 -0.13 2.78 -14.08
N TYR A 84 0.86 2.25 -13.38
CA TYR A 84 0.82 2.11 -11.91
C TYR A 84 0.58 3.42 -11.17
N PHE A 85 1.02 4.54 -11.74
CA PHE A 85 0.89 5.87 -11.13
C PHE A 85 -0.45 6.55 -11.37
N GLN A 86 -1.27 6.01 -12.28
CA GLN A 86 -2.61 6.52 -12.56
C GLN A 86 -3.68 5.93 -11.63
N ILE A 87 -3.31 4.92 -10.84
CA ILE A 87 -4.18 4.30 -9.86
C ILE A 87 -3.85 4.84 -8.46
N PRO A 88 -4.86 5.12 -7.61
CA PRO A 88 -4.63 5.49 -6.22
C PRO A 88 -3.77 4.44 -5.52
N ARG A 89 -2.67 4.91 -4.95
CA ARG A 89 -1.61 4.08 -4.37
C ARG A 89 -0.96 4.79 -3.19
N GLY A 90 -0.07 4.09 -2.51
CA GLY A 90 0.67 4.71 -1.43
C GLY A 90 1.65 3.76 -0.77
N ARG A 91 2.21 4.25 0.33
CA ARG A 91 3.27 3.55 1.07
C ARG A 91 2.99 3.57 2.56
N ILE A 92 3.36 2.49 3.23
CA ILE A 92 3.23 2.30 4.66
C ILE A 92 4.64 2.23 5.25
N LEU A 93 4.95 3.15 6.16
CA LEU A 93 6.16 3.14 6.98
C LEU A 93 5.82 2.82 8.43
N TRP A 94 6.83 2.41 9.20
CA TRP A 94 6.72 2.26 10.65
C TRP A 94 7.72 3.18 11.35
N ASP A 95 7.21 4.06 12.21
CA ASP A 95 8.04 4.88 13.09
C ASP A 95 8.30 4.14 14.41
N THR A 96 9.55 3.74 14.63
CA THR A 96 9.98 3.00 15.81
C THR A 96 10.01 3.84 17.09
N VAL A 97 10.19 5.16 16.97
CA VAL A 97 10.22 6.10 18.11
C VAL A 97 8.81 6.36 18.61
N HIS A 98 7.89 6.73 17.71
CA HIS A 98 6.50 7.02 18.05
C HIS A 98 5.64 5.76 18.17
N ARG A 99 6.15 4.62 17.69
CA ARG A 99 5.44 3.33 17.61
C ARG A 99 4.11 3.49 16.87
N SER A 100 4.17 4.11 15.71
CA SER A 100 3.02 4.41 14.86
C SER A 100 3.33 4.13 13.39
N GLY A 101 2.32 3.67 12.66
CA GLY A 101 2.41 3.59 11.21
C GLY A 101 2.19 4.96 10.56
N ILE A 102 2.88 5.20 9.45
CA ILE A 102 2.65 6.37 8.60
C ILE A 102 2.09 5.85 7.28
N VAL A 103 0.90 6.30 6.92
CA VAL A 103 0.23 5.96 5.66
C VAL A 103 0.41 7.12 4.70
N TYR A 104 1.39 7.02 3.81
CA TYR A 104 1.54 7.94 2.70
C TYR A 104 0.55 7.60 1.59
N HIS A 105 -0.14 8.61 1.08
CA HIS A 105 -1.22 8.44 0.11
C HIS A 105 -1.41 9.65 -0.79
N GLY A 106 -2.16 9.46 -1.88
CA GLY A 106 -2.63 10.52 -2.77
C GLY A 106 -4.02 11.06 -2.42
N ASN A 107 -4.51 11.97 -3.25
CA ASN A 107 -5.79 12.66 -3.11
C ASN A 107 -7.04 11.75 -3.15
N SER A 108 -6.91 10.53 -3.64
CA SER A 108 -8.04 9.63 -3.92
C SER A 108 -8.23 8.53 -2.87
N THR A 109 -7.86 8.77 -1.60
CA THR A 109 -7.90 7.75 -0.52
C THR A 109 -8.93 8.10 0.54
N SER A 110 -9.82 7.16 0.88
CA SER A 110 -10.89 7.37 1.85
C SER A 110 -10.54 6.86 3.25
N GLU A 111 -11.24 7.36 4.25
CA GLU A 111 -11.12 6.91 5.64
C GLU A 111 -11.34 5.40 5.83
N ALA A 112 -12.24 4.80 5.05
CA ALA A 112 -12.48 3.36 5.09
C ALA A 112 -11.25 2.56 4.66
N VAL A 113 -10.52 3.08 3.67
CA VAL A 113 -9.31 2.46 3.13
C VAL A 113 -8.16 2.57 4.14
N PHE A 114 -8.00 3.71 4.80
CA PHE A 114 -6.98 3.85 5.84
C PHE A 114 -7.17 2.86 6.98
N LYS A 115 -8.42 2.65 7.42
CA LYS A 115 -8.74 1.64 8.45
C LYS A 115 -8.41 0.22 7.99
N GLU A 116 -8.69 -0.10 6.73
CA GLU A 116 -8.38 -1.40 6.17
C GLU A 116 -6.86 -1.60 6.03
N LEU A 117 -6.13 -0.59 5.54
CA LEU A 117 -4.66 -0.59 5.51
C LEU A 117 -4.08 -0.79 6.92
N ALA A 118 -4.54 -0.03 7.91
CA ALA A 118 -4.10 -0.20 9.28
C ALA A 118 -4.33 -1.62 9.80
N ARG A 119 -5.49 -2.22 9.48
CA ARG A 119 -5.78 -3.61 9.83
C ARG A 119 -4.85 -4.60 9.11
N LEU A 120 -4.61 -4.42 7.82
CA LEU A 120 -3.78 -5.30 6.99
C LEU A 120 -2.30 -5.25 7.37
N TYR A 121 -1.79 -4.07 7.71
CA TYR A 121 -0.40 -3.85 8.11
C TYR A 121 -0.19 -4.00 9.63
N GLY A 122 -1.25 -4.27 10.39
CA GLY A 122 -1.21 -4.53 11.83
C GLY A 122 -0.93 -3.28 12.67
N LEU A 123 -1.28 -2.08 12.19
CA LEU A 123 -0.94 -0.78 12.78
C LEU A 123 -1.97 -0.36 13.85
N PRO A 124 -1.67 -0.47 15.17
CA PRO A 124 -2.61 -0.10 16.23
C PRO A 124 -2.76 1.41 16.39
N ARG A 125 -1.75 2.17 15.93
CA ARG A 125 -1.71 3.62 15.87
C ARG A 125 -1.15 3.98 14.51
N TRP A 126 -1.78 4.93 13.84
CA TRP A 126 -1.35 5.39 12.54
C TRP A 126 -1.81 6.81 12.29
N GLU A 127 -1.14 7.47 11.36
CA GLU A 127 -1.56 8.73 10.78
C GLU A 127 -1.46 8.65 9.26
N ALA A 128 -2.33 9.39 8.57
CA ALA A 128 -2.31 9.55 7.13
C ALA A 128 -1.55 10.83 6.78
N ARG A 129 -0.63 10.74 5.81
CA ARG A 129 0.12 11.88 5.28
C ARG A 129 -0.08 11.93 3.78
N LEU A 130 -0.51 13.09 3.28
CA LEU A 130 -0.54 13.34 1.85
C LEU A 130 0.89 13.43 1.32
N ASP A 131 1.15 12.83 0.17
CA ASP A 131 2.42 12.91 -0.54
C ASP A 131 2.14 13.13 -2.02
N GLU A 132 2.73 14.20 -2.55
CA GLU A 132 2.52 14.68 -3.92
C GLU A 132 2.89 13.62 -4.97
N HIS A 133 3.85 12.75 -4.63
CA HIS A 133 4.25 11.63 -5.48
C HIS A 133 3.11 10.64 -5.76
N TYR A 134 2.10 10.57 -4.87
CA TYR A 134 0.96 9.67 -5.00
C TYR A 134 -0.31 10.33 -5.52
N LEU A 135 -0.27 11.62 -5.87
CA LEU A 135 -1.41 12.28 -6.49
C LEU A 135 -1.78 11.60 -7.81
N THR A 136 -3.08 11.62 -8.10
CA THR A 136 -3.66 11.03 -9.30
C THR A 136 -4.60 12.01 -9.99
N GLY A 137 -4.77 11.84 -11.31
CA GLY A 137 -5.67 12.65 -12.12
C GLY A 137 -5.24 14.12 -12.19
N GLU A 138 -6.22 15.02 -12.20
CA GLU A 138 -6.00 16.45 -12.39
C GLU A 138 -5.04 17.08 -11.38
N ALA A 139 -5.01 16.58 -10.14
CA ALA A 139 -4.09 17.08 -9.11
C ALA A 139 -2.61 16.80 -9.45
N LEU A 140 -2.32 15.67 -10.11
CA LEU A 140 -0.97 15.35 -10.58
C LEU A 140 -0.61 16.23 -11.78
N GLU A 141 -1.56 16.45 -12.70
CA GLU A 141 -1.36 17.29 -13.88
C GLU A 141 -1.20 18.78 -13.53
N GLU A 142 -1.82 19.25 -12.44
CA GLU A 142 -1.65 20.61 -11.94
C GLU A 142 -0.28 20.81 -11.29
N PHE A 143 0.19 19.83 -10.50
CA PHE A 143 1.52 19.85 -9.90
C PHE A 143 2.62 20.04 -10.97
N TYR A 144 2.61 19.22 -12.02
CA TYR A 144 3.61 19.32 -13.10
C TYR A 144 3.45 20.56 -14.00
N ARG A 145 2.35 21.31 -13.91
CA ARG A 145 2.17 22.57 -14.65
C ARG A 145 2.81 23.77 -13.93
N LEU A 146 3.15 23.62 -12.66
CA LEU A 146 3.72 24.68 -11.81
C LEU A 146 5.24 24.57 -11.63
N GLU A 147 5.85 23.47 -12.09
CA GLU A 147 7.31 23.28 -12.19
C GLU A 147 7.87 23.77 -13.55
#